data_AF-A0A956XBE7-F1
#
_entry.id   AF-A0A956XBE7-F1
#
_cell.length_a   1.000
_cell.length_b   1.000
_cell.length_c   1.000
_cell.angle_alpha   90.00
_cell.angle_beta   90.00
_cell.angle_gamma   90.00
#
_symmetry.space_group_name_H-M   'P 1'
#
loop_
_entity.id
_entity.type
_entity.pdbx_description
1 polymer ?
#
loop_
_entity_poly.entity_id
_entity_poly.type
_entity_poly.pdbx_seq_one_letter_code
_entity_poly.pdbx_strand_id
1 'polypeptide(L)'
;MRTLGIELLVLVIIFMIGAGVAAYFRKFPHDSPREQLQLIANDRWGWTAQAIIFPVVFAATAVLFLIMARQLPAGWPRWLGLVAAGLFALGFLLWMPISIRRMRYWSRAVTLLENYDSELPVDVNIGGRTFWPHTVSVLLAIAFMGSALAVGGTLPILGWIVGILAMGGLLVGTLLWHDWPPFINYLLLLILAIGLILS
;
A
#
# COMPACT_ATOMS: atom_id res chain seq x y z
N MET A 1 -4.27 4.18 23.18
CA MET A 1 -3.94 3.93 21.75
C MET A 1 -3.31 2.56 21.50
N ARG A 2 -2.69 1.90 22.50
CA ARG A 2 -2.07 0.57 22.38
C ARG A 2 -2.84 -0.50 21.59
N THR A 3 -4.14 -0.70 21.85
CA THR A 3 -4.96 -1.69 21.10
C THR A 3 -4.97 -1.40 19.60
N LEU A 4 -5.15 -0.14 19.21
CA LEU A 4 -5.11 0.29 17.80
C LEU A 4 -3.72 0.09 17.19
N GLY A 5 -2.65 0.21 17.99
CA GLY A 5 -1.29 -0.13 17.59
C GLY A 5 -1.11 -1.62 17.28
N ILE A 6 -1.70 -2.51 18.11
CA ILE A 6 -1.69 -3.96 17.87
C ILE A 6 -2.49 -4.30 16.61
N GLU A 7 -3.68 -3.72 16.45
CA GLU A 7 -4.51 -3.91 15.26
C GLU A 7 -3.79 -3.44 14.00
N LEU A 8 -3.12 -2.28 14.05
CA LEU A 8 -2.31 -1.78 12.94
C LEU A 8 -1.14 -2.73 12.63
N LEU A 9 -0.46 -3.25 13.66
CA LEU A 9 0.62 -4.22 13.49
C LEU A 9 0.14 -5.48 12.78
N VAL A 10 -1.02 -6.01 13.18
CA VAL A 10 -1.63 -7.18 12.51
C VAL A 10 -1.92 -6.88 11.04
N LEU A 11 -2.52 -5.72 10.74
CA LEU A 11 -2.77 -5.31 9.36
C LEU A 11 -1.48 -5.19 8.55
N VAL A 12 -0.42 -4.61 9.13
CA VAL A 12 0.90 -4.49 8.50
C VAL A 12 1.51 -5.86 8.22
N ILE A 13 1.43 -6.81 9.15
CA ILE A 13 1.93 -8.17 8.95
C ILE A 13 1.19 -8.85 7.78
N ILE A 14 -0.15 -8.73 7.75
CA ILE A 14 -0.96 -9.24 6.65
C ILE A 14 -0.56 -8.57 5.32
N PHE A 15 -0.28 -7.25 5.35
CA PHE A 15 0.19 -6.49 4.21
C PHE A 15 1.53 -7.03 3.68
N MET A 16 2.50 -7.29 4.58
CA MET A 16 3.82 -7.83 4.23
C MET A 16 3.72 -9.26 3.67
N ILE A 17 2.85 -10.10 4.25
CA ILE A 17 2.55 -11.42 3.69
C ILE A 17 1.98 -11.27 2.27
N GLY A 18 1.02 -10.36 2.08
CA GLY A 18 0.50 -10.01 0.76
C GLY A 18 1.60 -9.62 -0.21
N ALA A 19 2.53 -8.74 0.18
CA ALA A 19 3.65 -8.35 -0.67
C ALA A 19 4.55 -9.54 -1.08
N GLY A 20 4.76 -10.53 -0.19
CA GLY A 20 5.63 -11.68 -0.43
C GLY A 20 4.96 -12.93 -1.02
N VAL A 21 3.62 -13.01 -1.08
CA VAL A 21 2.93 -14.26 -1.43
C VAL A 21 3.01 -14.61 -2.93
N ALA A 22 3.05 -13.61 -3.83
CA ALA A 22 3.14 -13.86 -5.27
C ALA A 22 4.59 -14.04 -5.76
N ALA A 23 4.84 -15.10 -6.53
CA ALA A 23 6.12 -15.44 -7.13
C ALA A 23 6.67 -14.31 -8.03
N TYR A 24 5.79 -13.54 -8.66
CA TYR A 24 6.11 -12.32 -9.39
C TYR A 24 6.98 -11.36 -8.55
N PHE A 25 6.55 -11.01 -7.34
CA PHE A 25 7.30 -10.07 -6.49
C PHE A 25 8.59 -10.68 -5.92
N ARG A 26 8.65 -12.00 -5.75
CA ARG A 26 9.85 -12.70 -5.27
C ARG A 26 10.99 -12.74 -6.30
N LYS A 27 10.69 -12.58 -7.59
CA LYS A 27 11.65 -12.66 -8.70
C LYS A 27 11.80 -11.34 -9.48
N PHE A 28 11.58 -10.21 -8.82
CA PHE A 28 11.77 -8.88 -9.42
C PHE A 28 13.24 -8.43 -9.28
N PRO A 29 13.86 -7.80 -10.30
CA PRO A 29 13.30 -7.41 -11.60
C PRO A 29 13.13 -8.61 -12.55
N HIS A 30 12.21 -8.48 -13.50
CA HIS A 30 11.92 -9.52 -14.47
C HIS A 30 12.65 -9.26 -15.79
N ASP A 31 13.38 -10.25 -16.28
CA ASP A 31 14.24 -10.10 -17.45
C ASP A 31 13.47 -10.22 -18.78
N SER A 32 12.24 -10.79 -18.77
CA SER A 32 11.39 -10.86 -19.97
C SER A 32 9.87 -10.81 -19.67
N PRO A 33 9.04 -10.18 -20.54
CA PRO A 33 7.58 -10.20 -20.43
C PRO A 33 6.98 -11.62 -20.43
N ARG A 34 7.61 -12.55 -21.15
CA ARG A 34 7.22 -13.97 -21.17
C ARG A 34 7.39 -14.62 -19.80
N GLU A 35 8.52 -14.38 -19.12
CA GLU A 35 8.74 -14.89 -17.77
C GLU A 35 7.73 -14.30 -16.79
N GLN A 36 7.39 -13.01 -16.91
CA GLN A 36 6.34 -12.39 -16.10
C GLN A 36 4.99 -13.12 -16.26
N LEU A 37 4.58 -13.38 -17.50
CA LEU A 37 3.35 -14.11 -17.79
C LEU A 37 3.39 -15.54 -17.27
N GLN A 38 4.53 -16.24 -17.37
CA GLN A 38 4.71 -17.59 -16.82
C GLN A 38 4.58 -17.60 -15.29
N LEU A 39 5.18 -16.62 -14.59
CA LEU A 39 5.06 -16.50 -13.14
C LEU A 39 3.61 -16.22 -12.71
N ILE A 40 2.89 -15.37 -13.44
CA ILE A 40 1.47 -15.08 -13.18
C ILE A 40 0.59 -16.32 -13.44
N ALA A 41 0.83 -17.03 -14.53
CA ALA A 41 0.06 -18.23 -14.89
C ALA A 41 0.28 -19.37 -13.89
N ASN A 42 1.52 -19.56 -13.45
CA ASN A 42 1.91 -20.66 -12.56
C ASN A 42 1.61 -20.40 -11.08
N ASP A 43 1.36 -19.14 -10.67
CA ASP A 43 1.07 -18.77 -9.27
C ASP A 43 -0.31 -18.12 -9.10
N ARG A 44 -1.36 -18.88 -9.43
CA ARG A 44 -2.77 -18.47 -9.26
C ARG A 44 -3.06 -18.00 -7.84
N TRP A 45 -2.60 -18.76 -6.85
CA TRP A 45 -2.95 -18.55 -5.44
C TRP A 45 -2.28 -17.29 -4.90
N GLY A 46 -0.98 -17.10 -5.15
CA GLY A 46 -0.29 -15.88 -4.76
C GLY A 46 -0.86 -14.65 -5.45
N TRP A 47 -1.19 -14.76 -6.73
CA TRP A 47 -1.78 -13.67 -7.50
C TRP A 47 -3.16 -13.23 -7.00
N THR A 48 -4.03 -14.22 -6.76
CA THR A 48 -5.39 -14.00 -6.23
C THR A 48 -5.34 -13.47 -4.81
N ALA A 49 -4.46 -14.05 -3.96
CA ALA A 49 -4.28 -13.60 -2.60
C ALA A 49 -3.87 -12.12 -2.55
N GLN A 50 -2.94 -11.67 -3.40
CA GLN A 50 -2.58 -10.24 -3.45
C GLN A 50 -3.73 -9.33 -3.88
N ALA A 51 -4.50 -9.75 -4.88
CA ALA A 51 -5.65 -8.99 -5.37
C ALA A 51 -6.74 -8.81 -4.31
N ILE A 52 -6.74 -9.64 -3.26
CA ILE A 52 -7.70 -9.57 -2.15
C ILE A 52 -7.08 -8.92 -0.91
N ILE A 53 -5.88 -9.34 -0.52
CA ILE A 53 -5.20 -8.89 0.70
C ILE A 53 -5.02 -7.37 0.68
N PHE A 54 -4.46 -6.81 -0.39
CA PHE A 54 -4.17 -5.38 -0.45
C PHE A 54 -5.42 -4.50 -0.30
N PRO A 55 -6.51 -4.66 -1.07
CA PRO A 55 -7.70 -3.83 -0.88
C PRO A 55 -8.33 -4.01 0.51
N VAL A 56 -8.33 -5.23 1.06
CA VAL A 56 -8.84 -5.49 2.42
C VAL A 56 -8.01 -4.73 3.46
N VAL A 57 -6.68 -4.81 3.37
CA VAL A 57 -5.79 -4.09 4.29
C VAL A 57 -5.95 -2.58 4.12
N PHE A 58 -6.03 -2.06 2.90
CA PHE A 58 -6.24 -0.63 2.69
C PHE A 58 -7.55 -0.13 3.32
N ALA A 59 -8.64 -0.86 3.11
CA ALA A 59 -9.93 -0.52 3.72
C ALA A 59 -9.89 -0.60 5.25
N ALA A 60 -9.29 -1.66 5.80
CA ALA A 60 -9.17 -1.84 7.25
C ALA A 60 -8.30 -0.75 7.89
N THR A 61 -7.18 -0.37 7.27
CA THR A 61 -6.33 0.72 7.77
C THR A 61 -7.04 2.07 7.69
N ALA A 62 -7.85 2.33 6.67
CA ALA A 62 -8.65 3.56 6.60
C ALA A 62 -9.67 3.64 7.76
N VAL A 63 -10.35 2.54 8.07
CA VAL A 63 -11.26 2.44 9.23
C VAL A 63 -10.49 2.64 10.53
N LEU A 64 -9.33 2.00 10.68
CA LEU A 64 -8.50 2.11 11.86
C LEU A 64 -8.01 3.56 12.07
N PHE A 65 -7.61 4.24 11.01
CA PHE A 65 -7.23 5.64 11.03
C PHE A 65 -8.41 6.54 11.42
N LEU A 66 -9.62 6.24 10.96
CA LEU A 66 -10.83 6.95 11.39
C LEU A 66 -11.09 6.77 12.89
N ILE A 67 -10.90 5.57 13.44
CA ILE A 67 -11.04 5.30 14.86
C ILE A 67 -9.97 6.05 15.67
N MET A 68 -8.70 6.02 15.23
CA MET A 68 -7.60 6.80 15.82
C MET A 68 -7.92 8.29 15.84
N ALA A 69 -8.36 8.85 14.71
CA ALA A 69 -8.69 10.27 14.57
C ALA A 69 -9.77 10.72 15.58
N ARG A 70 -10.78 9.88 15.81
CA ARG A 70 -11.86 10.17 16.79
C ARG A 70 -11.37 10.20 18.23
N GLN A 71 -10.32 9.44 18.55
CA GLN A 71 -9.72 9.42 19.89
C GLN A 71 -8.74 10.58 20.15
N LEU A 72 -8.35 11.32 19.10
CA LEU A 72 -7.47 12.47 19.25
C LEU A 72 -8.21 13.70 19.83
N PRO A 73 -7.47 14.64 20.47
CA PRO A 73 -8.03 15.91 20.93
C PRO A 73 -8.75 16.66 19.80
N ALA A 74 -9.81 17.40 20.16
CA ALA A 74 -10.53 18.24 19.21
C ALA A 74 -9.62 19.32 18.61
N GLY A 75 -9.97 19.81 17.42
CA GLY A 75 -9.18 20.79 16.67
C GLY A 75 -8.23 20.12 15.67
N TRP A 76 -7.03 20.69 15.51
CA TRP A 76 -6.07 20.28 14.47
C TRP A 76 -5.69 18.79 14.48
N PRO A 77 -5.36 18.14 15.63
CA PRO A 77 -5.00 16.72 15.64
C PRO A 77 -6.07 15.83 15.02
N ARG A 78 -7.34 16.03 15.41
CA ARG A 78 -8.48 15.28 14.88
C ARG A 78 -8.69 15.52 13.40
N TRP A 79 -8.63 16.77 12.94
CA TRP A 79 -8.79 17.09 11.51
C TRP A 79 -7.73 16.43 10.64
N LEU A 80 -6.46 16.46 11.06
CA LEU A 80 -5.37 15.79 10.36
C LEU A 80 -5.61 14.27 10.30
N GLY A 81 -6.05 13.66 11.40
CA GLY A 81 -6.39 12.24 11.43
C GLY A 81 -7.58 11.88 10.52
N LEU A 82 -8.60 12.73 10.45
CA LEU A 82 -9.76 12.51 9.56
C LEU A 82 -9.37 12.64 8.08
N VAL A 83 -8.54 13.63 7.74
CA VAL A 83 -7.96 13.77 6.40
C VAL A 83 -7.13 12.54 6.04
N ALA A 84 -6.29 12.06 6.96
CA ALA A 84 -5.53 10.84 6.78
C ALA A 84 -6.42 9.63 6.48
N ALA A 85 -7.49 9.43 7.26
CA ALA A 85 -8.45 8.35 7.02
C ALA A 85 -9.11 8.46 5.63
N GLY A 86 -9.52 9.67 5.24
CA GLY A 86 -10.11 9.94 3.92
C GLY A 86 -9.14 9.65 2.77
N LEU A 87 -7.87 10.08 2.90
CA LEU A 87 -6.83 9.79 1.91
C LEU A 87 -6.49 8.30 1.82
N PHE A 88 -6.51 7.57 2.93
CA PHE A 88 -6.31 6.13 2.91
C PHE A 88 -7.49 5.41 2.24
N ALA A 89 -8.72 5.86 2.47
CA ALA A 89 -9.91 5.37 1.78
C ALA A 89 -9.87 5.67 0.27
N LEU A 90 -9.40 6.86 -0.13
CA LEU A 90 -9.15 7.17 -1.53
C LEU A 90 -8.06 6.26 -2.11
N GLY A 91 -6.99 5.99 -1.36
CA GLY A 91 -5.95 5.02 -1.72
C GLY A 91 -6.54 3.64 -1.99
N PHE A 92 -7.43 3.15 -1.13
CA PHE A 92 -8.20 1.92 -1.35
C PHE A 92 -8.95 1.95 -2.68
N LEU A 93 -9.73 3.01 -2.95
CA LEU A 93 -10.51 3.13 -4.19
C LEU A 93 -9.61 3.14 -5.44
N LEU A 94 -8.46 3.81 -5.37
CA LEU A 94 -7.47 3.84 -6.46
C LEU A 94 -6.77 2.48 -6.66
N TRP A 95 -6.73 1.64 -5.63
CA TRP A 95 -6.19 0.27 -5.73
C TRP A 95 -7.18 -0.75 -6.32
N MET A 96 -8.48 -0.51 -6.21
CA MET A 96 -9.51 -1.43 -6.72
C MET A 96 -9.34 -1.76 -8.22
N PRO A 97 -9.12 -0.79 -9.13
CA PRO A 97 -8.82 -1.09 -10.53
C PRO A 97 -7.60 -1.99 -10.73
N ILE A 98 -6.56 -1.83 -9.90
CA ILE A 98 -5.33 -2.65 -9.95
C ILE A 98 -5.68 -4.09 -9.59
N SER A 99 -6.44 -4.28 -8.51
CA SER A 99 -6.87 -5.61 -8.05
C SER A 99 -7.77 -6.31 -9.07
N ILE A 100 -8.71 -5.58 -9.68
CA ILE A 100 -9.57 -6.10 -10.74
C ILE A 100 -8.74 -6.48 -11.98
N ARG A 101 -7.79 -5.62 -12.40
CA ARG A 101 -6.88 -5.93 -13.50
C ARG A 101 -6.07 -7.18 -13.21
N ARG A 102 -5.52 -7.34 -11.99
CA ARG A 102 -4.81 -8.56 -11.59
C ARG A 102 -5.67 -9.81 -11.79
N MET A 103 -6.89 -9.82 -11.26
CA MET A 103 -7.80 -10.96 -11.43
C MET A 103 -8.11 -11.26 -12.91
N ARG A 104 -8.30 -10.22 -13.73
CA ARG A 104 -8.53 -10.37 -15.18
C ARG A 104 -7.27 -10.88 -15.92
N TYR A 105 -6.10 -10.34 -15.62
CA TYR A 105 -4.84 -10.75 -16.25
C TYR A 105 -4.54 -12.22 -15.95
N TRP A 106 -4.78 -12.67 -14.72
CA TRP A 106 -4.66 -14.10 -14.41
C TRP A 106 -5.60 -14.95 -15.27
N SER A 107 -6.88 -14.58 -15.37
CA SER A 107 -7.85 -15.35 -16.18
C SER A 107 -7.48 -15.46 -17.66
N ARG A 108 -6.62 -14.56 -18.16
CA ARG A 108 -6.15 -14.50 -19.54
C ARG A 108 -4.68 -14.95 -19.70
N ALA A 109 -3.97 -15.22 -18.61
CA ALA A 109 -2.52 -15.42 -18.64
C ALA A 109 -2.12 -16.63 -19.49
N VAL A 110 -2.90 -17.71 -19.44
CA VAL A 110 -2.67 -18.91 -20.27
C VAL A 110 -2.85 -18.59 -21.75
N THR A 111 -3.95 -17.94 -22.12
CA THR A 111 -4.22 -17.55 -23.52
C THR A 111 -3.20 -16.52 -24.04
N LEU A 112 -2.71 -15.63 -23.18
CA LEU A 112 -1.66 -14.66 -23.55
C LEU A 112 -0.29 -15.34 -23.73
N LEU A 113 -0.03 -16.43 -23.00
CA LEU A 113 1.18 -17.25 -23.19
C LEU A 113 1.12 -18.07 -24.48
N GLU A 114 -0.05 -18.62 -24.81
CA GLU A 114 -0.28 -19.40 -26.03
C GLU A 114 -0.12 -18.53 -27.30
N ASN A 115 -0.50 -17.25 -27.21
CA ASN A 115 -0.42 -16.29 -28.32
C ASN A 115 0.75 -15.31 -28.17
N TYR A 116 1.78 -15.65 -27.38
CA TYR A 116 2.90 -14.73 -27.15
C TYR A 116 3.77 -14.59 -28.42
N ASP A 117 3.88 -13.36 -28.91
CA ASP A 117 4.79 -12.97 -29.98
C ASP A 117 5.92 -12.10 -29.41
N SER A 118 7.18 -12.48 -29.69
CA SER A 118 8.36 -11.72 -29.26
C SER A 118 8.51 -10.38 -29.99
N GLU A 119 7.94 -10.23 -31.19
CA GLU A 119 7.99 -8.99 -31.97
C GLU A 119 6.91 -7.98 -31.52
N LEU A 120 5.82 -8.48 -30.90
CA LEU A 120 4.71 -7.69 -30.36
C LEU A 120 4.44 -8.07 -28.89
N PRO A 121 5.37 -7.79 -27.96
CA PRO A 121 5.25 -8.24 -26.58
C PRO A 121 4.05 -7.60 -25.89
N VAL A 122 3.32 -8.42 -25.13
CA VAL A 122 2.19 -7.95 -24.30
C VAL A 122 2.74 -7.12 -23.15
N ASP A 123 2.36 -5.83 -23.09
CA ASP A 123 2.66 -4.99 -21.94
C ASP A 123 1.81 -5.43 -20.72
N VAL A 124 2.49 -5.89 -19.67
CA VAL A 124 1.87 -6.32 -18.40
C VAL A 124 1.78 -5.12 -17.46
N ASN A 125 1.12 -4.05 -17.91
CA ASN A 125 0.95 -2.83 -17.11
C ASN A 125 -0.25 -2.94 -16.16
N ILE A 126 -0.04 -3.61 -15.03
CA ILE A 126 -1.09 -3.84 -14.02
C ILE A 126 -1.36 -2.58 -13.19
N GLY A 127 -0.32 -1.82 -12.87
CA GLY A 127 -0.38 -0.59 -12.07
C GLY A 127 -1.05 0.56 -12.80
N GLY A 128 -0.73 0.74 -14.08
CA GLY A 128 -1.28 1.75 -14.97
C GLY A 128 -1.28 3.16 -14.37
N ARG A 129 -2.21 3.99 -14.83
CA ARG A 129 -2.38 5.38 -14.36
C ARG A 129 -2.87 5.52 -12.91
N THR A 130 -3.27 4.43 -12.27
CA THR A 130 -3.88 4.46 -10.92
C THR A 130 -2.88 4.16 -9.81
N PHE A 131 -1.75 3.51 -10.11
CA PHE A 131 -0.73 3.16 -9.11
C PHE A 131 -0.07 4.40 -8.51
N TRP A 132 0.34 5.36 -9.34
CA TRP A 132 0.98 6.58 -8.84
C TRP A 132 0.05 7.43 -7.95
N PRO A 133 -1.19 7.79 -8.38
CA PRO A 133 -2.14 8.48 -7.50
C PRO A 133 -2.42 7.73 -6.20
N HIS A 134 -2.48 6.39 -6.24
CA HIS A 134 -2.63 5.57 -5.04
C HIS A 134 -1.45 5.79 -4.07
N THR A 135 -0.22 5.68 -4.56
CA THR A 135 1.00 5.86 -3.76
C THR A 135 1.03 7.24 -3.12
N VAL A 136 0.71 8.29 -3.88
CA VAL A 136 0.59 9.67 -3.36
C VAL A 136 -0.43 9.74 -2.23
N SER A 137 -1.62 9.19 -2.45
CA SER A 137 -2.71 9.22 -1.47
C SER A 137 -2.32 8.52 -0.17
N VAL A 138 -1.68 7.34 -0.26
CA VAL A 138 -1.28 6.56 0.92
C VAL A 138 -0.13 7.25 1.68
N LEU A 139 0.88 7.78 1.00
CA LEU A 139 2.00 8.48 1.65
C LEU A 139 1.52 9.76 2.34
N LEU A 140 0.65 10.55 1.68
CA LEU A 140 0.04 11.71 2.32
C LEU A 140 -0.81 11.29 3.53
N ALA A 141 -1.58 10.21 3.43
CA ALA A 141 -2.37 9.71 4.55
C ALA A 141 -1.48 9.36 5.76
N ILE A 142 -0.36 8.66 5.53
CA ILE A 142 0.63 8.34 6.58
C ILE A 142 1.24 9.63 7.13
N ALA A 143 1.55 10.60 6.29
CA ALA A 143 2.09 11.90 6.72
C ALA A 143 1.14 12.63 7.65
N PHE A 144 -0.12 12.77 7.24
CA PHE A 144 -1.16 13.41 8.02
C PHE A 144 -1.44 12.67 9.34
N MET A 145 -1.48 11.33 9.33
CA MET A 145 -1.67 10.57 10.57
C MET A 145 -0.48 10.70 11.52
N GLY A 146 0.76 10.63 11.00
CA GLY A 146 1.96 10.87 11.79
C GLY A 146 1.95 12.25 12.47
N SER A 147 1.64 13.30 11.70
CA SER A 147 1.46 14.65 12.24
C SER A 147 0.31 14.74 13.23
N ALA A 148 -0.82 14.10 12.97
CA ALA A 148 -1.97 14.07 13.88
C ALA A 148 -1.59 13.49 15.25
N LEU A 149 -0.88 12.37 15.26
CA LEU A 149 -0.41 11.68 16.47
C LEU A 149 0.66 12.50 17.21
N ALA A 150 1.50 13.23 16.49
CA ALA A 150 2.51 14.12 17.08
C ALA A 150 1.88 15.35 17.74
N VAL A 151 1.04 16.09 17.01
CA VAL A 151 0.34 17.29 17.52
C VAL A 151 -0.64 16.92 18.63
N GLY A 152 -1.27 15.75 18.54
CA GLY A 152 -2.14 15.22 19.59
C GLY A 152 -1.41 14.69 20.83
N GLY A 153 -0.07 14.73 20.85
CA GLY A 153 0.74 14.32 21.99
C GLY A 153 0.85 12.80 22.21
N THR A 154 0.27 11.98 21.33
CA THR A 154 0.33 10.51 21.44
C THR A 154 1.72 9.98 21.06
N LEU A 155 2.29 10.51 19.97
CA LEU A 155 3.64 10.18 19.51
C LEU A 155 4.42 11.45 19.15
N PRO A 156 4.82 12.27 20.15
CA PRO A 156 5.28 13.64 19.91
C PRO A 156 6.48 13.74 18.95
N ILE A 157 7.43 12.81 19.05
CA ILE A 157 8.63 12.79 18.20
C ILE A 157 8.42 11.83 17.03
N LEU A 158 8.01 10.59 17.32
CA LEU A 158 7.91 9.54 16.32
C LEU A 158 6.88 9.85 15.22
N GLY A 159 5.77 10.52 15.56
CA GLY A 159 4.77 10.94 14.59
C GLY A 159 5.33 11.93 13.56
N TRP A 160 6.17 12.88 13.98
CA TRP A 160 6.88 13.79 13.06
C TRP A 160 7.90 13.06 12.19
N ILE A 161 8.68 12.15 12.77
CA ILE A 161 9.65 11.33 12.02
C ILE A 161 8.93 10.58 10.90
N VAL A 162 7.85 9.86 11.23
CA VAL A 162 7.06 9.15 10.23
C VAL A 162 6.49 10.10 9.19
N GLY A 163 5.97 11.26 9.61
CA GLY A 163 5.40 12.23 8.69
C GLY A 163 6.41 12.78 7.67
N ILE A 164 7.61 13.11 8.15
CA ILE A 164 8.71 13.60 7.31
C ILE A 164 9.20 12.49 6.39
N LEU A 165 9.36 11.26 6.86
CA LEU A 165 9.78 10.14 6.03
C LEU A 165 8.74 9.81 4.94
N ALA A 166 7.44 9.93 5.24
CA ALA A 166 6.38 9.74 4.26
C ALA A 166 6.43 10.81 3.15
N MET A 167 6.62 12.08 3.53
CA MET A 167 6.78 13.19 2.59
C MET A 167 8.08 13.09 1.80
N GLY A 168 9.18 12.69 2.44
CA GLY A 168 10.46 12.42 1.78
C GLY A 168 10.33 11.28 0.76
N GLY A 169 9.62 10.21 1.12
CA GLY A 169 9.28 9.13 0.19
C GLY A 169 8.44 9.60 -1.00
N LEU A 170 7.49 10.51 -0.78
CA LEU A 170 6.70 11.12 -1.86
C LEU A 170 7.61 11.89 -2.83
N LEU A 171 8.49 12.75 -2.31
CA LEU A 171 9.42 13.57 -3.09
C LEU A 171 10.42 12.70 -3.87
N VAL A 172 11.05 11.73 -3.20
CA VAL A 172 11.99 10.81 -3.86
C VAL A 172 11.26 9.96 -4.90
N GLY A 173 10.07 9.45 -4.59
CA GLY A 173 9.23 8.71 -5.52
C GLY A 173 8.87 9.54 -6.76
N THR A 174 8.49 10.82 -6.60
CA THR A 174 8.22 11.71 -7.74
C THR A 174 9.44 11.94 -8.63
N LEU A 175 10.65 11.95 -8.07
CA LEU A 175 11.87 12.34 -8.77
C LEU A 175 12.62 11.18 -9.42
N LEU A 176 12.56 9.98 -8.83
CA LEU A 176 13.44 8.86 -9.22
C LEU A 176 12.69 7.64 -9.75
N TRP A 177 11.48 7.34 -9.26
CA TRP A 177 10.79 6.09 -9.58
C TRP A 177 9.27 6.23 -9.54
N HIS A 178 8.65 6.43 -10.71
CA HIS A 178 7.19 6.41 -10.84
C HIS A 178 6.57 5.04 -10.46
N ASP A 179 7.35 3.96 -10.59
CA ASP A 179 6.97 2.57 -10.28
C ASP A 179 7.54 2.09 -8.94
N TRP A 180 7.86 3.02 -8.01
CA TRP A 180 8.46 2.64 -6.75
C TRP A 180 7.58 1.62 -6.02
N PRO A 181 8.14 0.51 -5.52
CA PRO A 181 7.35 -0.50 -4.84
C PRO A 181 6.63 0.12 -3.65
N PRO A 182 5.46 -0.41 -3.24
CA PRO A 182 4.73 0.03 -2.06
C PRO A 182 5.46 -0.27 -0.73
N PHE A 183 6.78 -0.49 -0.77
CA PHE A 183 7.59 -1.03 0.31
C PHE A 183 7.77 -0.05 1.48
N ILE A 184 7.85 1.25 1.18
CA ILE A 184 8.02 2.26 2.24
C ILE A 184 6.75 2.39 3.08
N ASN A 185 5.57 2.23 2.48
CA ASN A 185 4.29 2.45 3.16
C ASN A 185 4.11 1.51 4.35
N TYR A 186 4.36 0.20 4.19
CA TYR A 186 4.21 -0.74 5.30
C TYR A 186 5.31 -0.60 6.35
N LEU A 187 6.52 -0.15 5.99
CA LEU A 187 7.58 0.13 6.97
C LEU A 187 7.19 1.31 7.85
N LEU A 188 6.65 2.38 7.27
CA LEU A 188 6.19 3.55 8.02
C LEU A 188 4.98 3.20 8.91
N LEU A 189 4.04 2.41 8.40
CA LEU A 189 2.93 1.89 9.21
C LEU A 189 3.41 0.96 10.33
N LEU A 190 4.45 0.15 10.10
CA LEU A 190 5.08 -0.68 11.12
C LEU A 190 5.67 0.17 12.25
N ILE A 191 6.40 1.23 11.89
CA ILE A 191 6.98 2.17 12.85
C ILE A 191 5.87 2.83 13.68
N LEU A 192 4.79 3.28 13.05
CA LEU A 192 3.63 3.82 13.77
C LEU A 192 3.00 2.79 14.70
N ALA A 193 2.80 1.55 14.22
CA ALA A 193 2.20 0.48 15.02
C ALA A 193 3.03 0.20 16.28
N ILE A 194 4.34 0.03 16.13
CA ILE A 194 5.27 -0.19 17.25
C ILE A 194 5.25 1.02 18.20
N GLY A 195 5.31 2.23 17.66
CA GLY A 195 5.21 3.46 18.44
C GLY A 195 3.97 3.50 19.33
N LEU A 196 2.80 3.24 18.75
CA LEU A 196 1.51 3.24 19.45
C LEU A 196 1.40 2.13 20.49
N ILE A 197 2.12 1.02 20.31
CA ILE A 197 2.15 -0.09 21.28
C ILE A 197 2.99 0.29 22.51
N LEU A 198 4.05 1.07 22.30
CA LEU A 198 5.02 1.45 23.32
C LEU A 198 4.69 2.78 24.04
N SER A 199 3.78 3.59 23.50
CA SER A 199 3.25 4.83 24.10
C SER A 199 2.14 4.54 25.12
#